data_AF-A0A1V6ASX4-F1
#
_entry.id   AF-A0A1V6ASX4-F1
#
_cell.length_a   1.000
_cell.length_b   1.000
_cell.length_c   1.000
_cell.angle_alpha   90.00
_cell.angle_beta   90.00
_cell.angle_gamma   90.00
#
_symmetry.space_group_name_H-M   'P 1'
#
loop_
_entity.id
_entity.type
_entity.pdbx_description
1 polymer ?
#
loop_
_entity_poly.entity_id
_entity_poly.type
_entity_poly.pdbx_seq_one_letter_code
_entity_poly.pdbx_strand_id
1 'polypeptide(L)'
;MPLSFIKGYYHSNVAETGLIYSINFMVSLVPYVILMNWLYYKTHRSILVAVVFHITAGCFNELFRTHPDSKVIQTVLLLVLSIVVVMTDRDFFLQREY
;
A
#
# COMPACT_ATOMS: atom_id res chain seq x y z
N MET A 1 -11.33 3.08 8.09
CA MET A 1 -12.69 2.52 8.22
C MET A 1 -13.83 3.52 8.39
N PRO A 2 -13.71 4.73 8.98
CA PRO A 2 -14.89 5.61 9.07
C PRO A 2 -15.46 6.01 7.69
N LEU A 3 -14.61 6.10 6.67
CA LEU A 3 -15.01 6.43 5.29
C LEU A 3 -15.88 5.35 4.60
N SER A 4 -15.90 4.10 5.06
CA SER A 4 -16.75 3.07 4.46
C SER A 4 -18.24 3.26 4.79
N PHE A 5 -18.55 4.06 5.81
CA PHE A 5 -19.92 4.39 6.21
C PHE A 5 -20.47 5.64 5.52
N ILE A 6 -19.64 6.34 4.74
CA ILE A 6 -20.05 7.57 4.04
C ILE A 6 -20.36 7.22 2.58
N LYS A 7 -21.64 7.30 2.22
CA LYS A 7 -22.12 6.97 0.87
C LYS A 7 -21.40 7.80 -0.20
N GLY A 8 -20.99 7.14 -1.28
CA GLY A 8 -20.30 7.77 -2.41
C GLY A 8 -18.78 7.88 -2.26
N TYR A 9 -18.21 7.56 -1.10
CA TYR A 9 -16.76 7.44 -0.94
C TYR A 9 -16.24 6.11 -1.52
N TYR A 10 -14.99 6.11 -1.99
CA TYR A 10 -14.32 4.90 -2.49
C TYR A 10 -14.43 3.71 -1.54
N HIS A 11 -14.26 3.94 -0.23
CA HIS A 11 -14.34 2.90 0.79
C HIS A 11 -15.75 2.32 0.95
N SER A 12 -16.79 3.13 0.75
CA SER A 12 -18.19 2.68 0.75
C SER A 12 -18.46 1.81 -0.48
N ASN A 13 -17.97 2.23 -1.66
CA ASN A 13 -18.12 1.45 -2.89
C ASN A 13 -17.38 0.10 -2.80
N VAL A 14 -16.16 0.07 -2.24
CA VAL A 14 -15.41 -1.18 -2.04
C VAL A 14 -16.12 -2.11 -1.04
N ALA A 15 -16.70 -1.56 0.03
CA ALA A 15 -17.50 -2.32 0.98
C ALA A 15 -18.73 -2.96 0.32
N GLU A 16 -19.41 -2.22 -0.56
CA GLU A 16 -20.55 -2.71 -1.34
C GLU A 16 -20.15 -3.73 -2.42
N THR A 17 -18.95 -3.61 -3.00
CA THR A 17 -18.45 -4.51 -4.06
C THR A 17 -18.16 -5.92 -3.52
N GLY A 18 -17.86 -6.05 -2.23
CA GLY A 18 -17.74 -7.34 -1.55
C GLY A 18 -16.66 -7.41 -0.48
N LEU A 19 -16.81 -8.41 0.40
CA LEU A 19 -15.93 -8.60 1.56
C LEU A 19 -14.46 -8.85 1.15
N ILE A 20 -14.24 -9.62 0.08
CA ILE A 20 -12.89 -9.96 -0.41
C ILE A 20 -12.13 -8.69 -0.81
N TYR A 21 -12.76 -7.76 -1.52
CA TYR A 21 -12.12 -6.53 -1.95
C TYR A 21 -11.86 -5.56 -0.80
N SER A 22 -12.74 -5.58 0.21
CA SER A 22 -12.55 -4.80 1.45
C SER A 22 -11.36 -5.30 2.26
N ILE A 23 -11.24 -6.63 2.42
CA ILE A 23 -10.09 -7.26 3.06
C ILE A 23 -8.82 -6.98 2.24
N ASN A 24 -8.87 -7.14 0.91
CA ASN A 24 -7.74 -6.86 0.04
C ASN A 24 -7.25 -5.41 0.22
N PHE A 25 -8.15 -4.44 0.27
CA PHE A 25 -7.78 -3.05 0.52
C PHE A 25 -7.06 -2.89 1.86
N MET A 26 -7.57 -3.48 2.96
CA MET A 26 -6.91 -3.45 4.27
C MET A 26 -5.54 -4.13 4.25
N VAL A 27 -5.42 -5.30 3.64
CA VAL A 27 -4.17 -6.04 3.53
C VAL A 27 -3.15 -5.25 2.70
N SER A 28 -3.58 -4.61 1.61
CA SER A 28 -2.71 -3.82 0.73
C SER A 28 -1.99 -2.65 1.43
N LEU A 29 -2.56 -2.14 2.53
CA LEU A 29 -1.94 -1.09 3.33
C LEU A 29 -0.63 -1.54 3.97
N VAL A 30 -0.52 -2.81 4.35
CA VAL A 30 0.67 -3.35 5.04
C VAL A 30 1.92 -3.29 4.16
N PRO A 31 1.98 -3.95 2.98
CA PRO A 31 3.17 -3.88 2.14
C PRO A 31 3.42 -2.46 1.63
N TYR A 32 2.37 -1.67 1.40
CA TYR A 32 2.49 -0.29 0.97
C TYR A 32 3.22 0.59 2.00
N VAL A 33 2.83 0.50 3.28
CA VAL A 33 3.47 1.26 4.36
C VAL A 33 4.90 0.79 4.59
N ILE A 34 5.19 -0.51 4.47
CA ILE A 34 6.57 -1.04 4.57
C ILE A 34 7.44 -0.40 3.48
N LEU A 35 7.02 -0.45 2.23
CA LEU A 35 7.79 0.10 1.10
C LEU A 35 7.96 1.61 1.19
N MET A 36 6.91 2.35 1.58
CA MET A 36 6.98 3.80 1.75
C MET A 36 7.97 4.19 2.87
N ASN A 37 7.93 3.49 4.01
CA ASN A 37 8.89 3.73 5.10
C ASN A 37 10.31 3.37 4.71
N TRP A 38 10.50 2.21 4.07
CA TRP A 38 11.80 1.80 3.58
C TRP A 38 12.42 2.85 2.66
N LEU A 39 11.64 3.35 1.70
CA LEU A 39 12.08 4.37 0.76
C LEU A 39 12.39 5.69 1.48
N TYR A 40 11.56 6.09 2.44
CA TYR A 40 11.81 7.25 3.30
C TYR A 40 13.16 7.15 4.03
N TYR A 41 13.46 6.02 4.67
CA TYR A 41 14.72 5.84 5.38
C TYR A 41 15.93 5.77 4.44
N LYS A 42 15.82 5.08 3.30
CA LYS A 42 16.89 4.98 2.29
C LYS A 42 17.17 6.31 1.58
N THR A 43 16.23 7.25 1.61
CA THR A 43 16.38 8.60 1.02
C THR A 43 16.64 9.68 2.07
N HIS A 44 17.39 9.35 3.12
CA HIS A 44 17.76 10.27 4.19
C HIS A 44 16.56 10.97 4.85
N ARG A 45 15.46 10.22 5.02
CA ARG A 45 14.22 10.73 5.64
C ARG A 45 13.58 11.86 4.83
N SER A 46 13.71 11.83 3.51
CA SER A 46 13.08 12.80 2.61
C SER A 46 11.56 12.62 2.58
N ILE A 47 10.84 13.62 3.10
CA ILE A 47 9.38 13.66 3.08
C ILE A 47 8.86 13.74 1.64
N LEU A 48 9.57 14.46 0.76
CA LEU A 48 9.16 14.61 -0.64
C LEU A 48 9.09 13.27 -1.37
N VAL A 49 10.03 12.37 -1.11
CA VAL A 49 10.04 11.04 -1.72
C VAL A 49 8.82 10.23 -1.25
N ALA A 50 8.49 10.28 0.04
CA ALA A 50 7.30 9.63 0.57
C ALA A 50 6.01 10.23 0.00
N VAL A 51 5.94 11.56 -0.18
CA VAL A 51 4.79 12.25 -0.78
C VAL A 51 4.61 11.87 -2.25
N VAL A 52 5.69 11.87 -3.04
CA VAL A 52 5.65 11.46 -4.45
C VAL A 52 5.22 10.00 -4.56
N PHE A 53 5.80 9.10 -3.76
CA PHE A 53 5.38 7.71 -3.71
C PHE A 53 3.91 7.56 -3.29
N HIS A 54 3.43 8.42 -2.38
CA HIS A 54 2.04 8.39 -1.96
C HIS A 54 1.07 8.77 -3.07
N ILE A 55 1.37 9.85 -3.78
CA ILE A 55 0.53 10.39 -4.85
C ILE A 55 0.49 9.44 -6.04
N THR A 56 1.61 8.77 -6.38
CA THR A 56 1.64 7.83 -7.52
C THR A 56 0.64 6.69 -7.35
N ALA A 57 0.49 6.15 -6.13
CA ALA A 57 -0.48 5.08 -5.87
C ALA A 57 -1.93 5.53 -6.12
N GLY A 58 -2.29 6.74 -5.71
CA GLY A 58 -3.61 7.31 -5.99
C GLY A 58 -3.81 7.66 -7.47
N CYS A 59 -2.82 8.32 -8.07
CA CYS A 59 -2.85 8.77 -9.45
C CYS A 59 -2.96 7.61 -10.44
N PHE A 60 -2.13 6.57 -10.30
CA PHE A 60 -2.19 5.42 -11.21
C PHE A 60 -3.48 4.62 -11.08
N ASN A 61 -4.02 4.47 -9.87
CA ASN A 61 -5.29 3.76 -9.66
C ASN A 61 -6.46 4.44 -10.39
N GLU A 62 -6.47 5.77 -10.41
CA GLU A 62 -7.47 6.58 -11.11
C GLU A 62 -7.21 6.61 -12.62
N LEU A 63 -5.97 6.85 -13.03
CA LEU A 63 -5.55 6.93 -14.43
C LEU A 63 -5.91 5.66 -15.21
N PHE A 64 -5.69 4.50 -14.61
CA PHE A 64 -5.95 3.20 -15.24
C PHE A 64 -7.36 2.66 -14.97
N ARG A 65 -8.20 3.37 -14.20
CA ARG A 65 -9.52 2.88 -13.72
C ARG A 65 -9.47 1.41 -13.29
N THR A 66 -8.50 1.09 -12.45
CA THR A 66 -8.17 -0.30 -12.11
C THR A 66 -9.39 -1.09 -11.62
N HIS A 67 -9.66 -2.24 -12.27
CA HIS A 67 -10.70 -3.17 -11.85
C HIS A 67 -10.39 -3.73 -10.45
N PRO A 68 -11.40 -4.05 -9.61
CA PRO A 68 -11.20 -4.66 -8.30
C PRO A 68 -10.26 -5.88 -8.31
N ASP A 69 -10.36 -6.75 -9.31
CA ASP A 69 -9.47 -7.92 -9.46
C ASP A 69 -8.01 -7.53 -9.73
N SER A 70 -7.80 -6.50 -10.56
CA SER A 70 -6.45 -5.96 -10.80
C SER A 70 -5.83 -5.41 -9.53
N LYS A 71 -6.62 -4.87 -8.60
CA LYS A 71 -6.13 -4.43 -7.28
C LYS A 71 -5.73 -5.59 -6.37
N VAL A 72 -6.35 -6.76 -6.53
CA VAL A 72 -5.91 -7.99 -5.84
C VAL A 72 -4.55 -8.41 -6.36
N ILE A 73 -4.37 -8.46 -7.69
CA ILE A 73 -3.07 -8.78 -8.30
C ILE A 73 -2.00 -7.76 -7.87
N GLN A 74 -2.32 -6.47 -7.89
CA GLN A 74 -1.42 -5.41 -7.40
C GLN A 74 -1.02 -5.63 -5.94
N THR A 75 -1.95 -6.05 -5.09
CA THR A 75 -1.67 -6.32 -3.67
C THR A 75 -0.70 -7.49 -3.51
N VAL A 76 -0.90 -8.56 -4.29
CA VAL A 76 0.03 -9.70 -4.32
C VAL A 76 1.42 -9.27 -4.79
N LEU A 77 1.52 -8.47 -5.86
CA LEU A 77 2.79 -7.97 -6.36
C LEU A 77 3.50 -7.07 -5.34
N LEU A 78 2.77 -6.16 -4.69
CA LEU A 78 3.31 -5.31 -3.63
C LEU A 78 3.78 -6.13 -2.42
N LEU A 79 3.04 -7.18 -2.07
CA LEU A 79 3.41 -8.08 -0.98
C LEU A 79 4.70 -8.82 -1.30
N VAL A 80 4.82 -9.39 -2.49
CA VAL A 80 6.06 -10.05 -2.94
C VAL A 80 7.23 -9.07 -2.93
N LEU A 81 7.05 -7.87 -3.47
CA LEU A 81 8.08 -6.83 -3.46
C LEU A 81 8.50 -6.45 -2.03
N SER A 82 7.52 -6.25 -1.14
CA SER A 82 7.76 -5.93 0.26
C SER A 82 8.55 -7.04 0.98
N ILE A 83 8.20 -8.31 0.74
CA ILE A 83 8.92 -9.46 1.28
C ILE A 83 10.37 -9.47 0.77
N VAL A 84 10.58 -9.28 -0.54
CA VAL A 84 11.92 -9.22 -1.14
C VAL A 84 12.75 -8.11 -0.52
N VAL A 85 12.18 -6.91 -0.33
CA VAL A 85 12.86 -5.78 0.30
C VAL A 85 13.26 -6.11 1.74
N VAL A 86 12.33 -6.64 2.54
CA VAL A 86 12.60 -7.04 3.93
C VAL A 86 13.66 -8.14 3.98
N MET A 87 13.64 -9.09 3.05
CA MET A 87 14.63 -10.16 2.97
C MET A 87 16.01 -9.71 2.49
N THR A 88 16.10 -8.60 1.75
CA THR A 88 17.37 -8.05 1.24
C THR A 88 18.01 -7.13 2.27
N ASP A 89 17.22 -6.28 2.91
CA ASP A 89 17.66 -5.32 3.93
C ASP A 89 17.33 -5.81 5.35
N ARG A 90 17.52 -7.11 5.63
CA ARG A 90 17.11 -7.72 6.91
C ARG A 90 17.67 -7.02 8.13
N ASP A 91 18.95 -6.63 8.09
CA ASP A 91 19.59 -5.95 9.21
C ASP A 91 18.89 -4.61 9.50
N PHE A 92 18.56 -3.84 8.47
CA PHE A 92 17.81 -2.60 8.64
C PHE A 92 16.44 -2.81 9.32
N PHE A 93 15.74 -3.91 9.03
CA PHE A 93 14.41 -4.17 9.60
C PHE A 93 14.42 -4.95 10.93
N LEU A 94 15.40 -5.82 11.15
CA LEU A 94 15.39 -6.83 12.21
C LEU A 94 16.52 -6.68 13.22
N GLN A 95 17.51 -5.81 12.97
CA GLN A 95 18.59 -5.58 13.92
C GLN A 95 18.03 -4.90 15.17
N ARG A 96 18.30 -5.51 16.33
CA ARG A 96 18.05 -4.92 17.65
C ARG A 96 19.35 -4.28 18.11
N GLU A 97 19.34 -2.98 18.37
CA GLU A 97 20.40 -2.36 19.17
C GLU A 97 20.32 -2.96 20.59
N TYR A 98 21.38 -3.64 21.02
CA TYR A 98 21.59 -4.11 22.38
C TYR A 98 22.43 -3.09 23.15
#